data_AF-A0A1W9QSD3-F1
#
_entry.id   AF-A0A1W9QSD3-F1
#
_cell.length_a   1.000
_cell.length_b   1.000
_cell.length_c   1.000
_cell.angle_alpha   90.00
_cell.angle_beta   90.00
_cell.angle_gamma   90.00
#
_symmetry.space_group_name_H-M   'P 1'
#
loop_
_entity.id
_entity.type
_entity.pdbx_description
1 polymer ?
#
loop_
_entity_poly.entity_id
_entity_poly.type
_entity_poly.pdbx_seq_one_letter_code
_entity_poly.pdbx_strand_id
1 'polypeptide(L)'
;MENNEVNEPLVPYGKPATFEQVWRMFQETDKMLSEKFEETDKQFKETDKQFKETDRILTEKFKETREMFKDTDKKIKELSKLFTTQWGKLVESLVEGDLVNVLNKWGINVERTLQRVKGNRNGESFEFDIIAVN
;
A
#
# COMPACT_ATOMS: atom_id res chain seq x y z
N MET A 1 -3.92 -52.84 -49.90
CA MET A 1 -4.70 -51.58 -49.90
C MET A 1 -5.93 -51.88 -49.06
N GLU A 2 -5.90 -51.51 -47.78
CA GLU A 2 -7.07 -51.64 -46.90
C GLU A 2 -8.07 -50.54 -47.26
N ASN A 3 -9.30 -50.95 -47.58
CA ASN A 3 -10.40 -50.05 -47.82
C ASN A 3 -10.82 -49.43 -46.48
N ASN A 4 -10.54 -48.14 -46.30
CA ASN A 4 -11.12 -47.35 -45.22
C ASN A 4 -12.60 -47.13 -45.52
N GLU A 5 -13.45 -48.10 -45.19
CA GLU A 5 -14.89 -47.89 -45.14
C GLU A 5 -15.22 -47.02 -43.93
N VAL A 6 -15.48 -45.73 -44.21
CA VAL A 6 -16.00 -44.81 -43.22
C VAL A 6 -17.42 -45.25 -42.88
N ASN A 7 -17.57 -45.87 -41.71
CA ASN A 7 -18.84 -46.36 -41.20
C ASN A 7 -19.63 -45.18 -40.60
N GLU A 8 -20.29 -44.39 -41.46
CA GLU A 8 -21.23 -43.38 -41.00
C GLU A 8 -22.48 -44.06 -40.40
N PRO A 9 -22.96 -43.61 -39.23
CA PRO A 9 -24.16 -44.20 -38.63
C PRO A 9 -25.37 -43.92 -39.52
N LEU A 10 -26.14 -44.98 -39.84
CA LEU A 10 -27.41 -44.89 -40.54
C LEU A 10 -28.47 -44.24 -39.63
N VAL A 11 -28.40 -42.93 -39.48
CA VAL A 11 -29.50 -42.13 -38.92
C VAL A 11 -30.50 -41.82 -40.04
N PRO A 12 -31.82 -41.93 -39.79
CA PRO A 12 -32.82 -41.52 -40.78
C PRO A 12 -32.69 -40.01 -41.00
N TYR A 13 -32.15 -39.62 -42.15
CA TYR A 13 -32.13 -38.22 -42.57
C TYR A 13 -33.58 -37.74 -42.70
N GLY A 14 -34.01 -36.83 -41.83
CA GLY A 14 -35.25 -36.10 -41.99
C GLY A 14 -35.26 -35.34 -43.32
N LYS A 15 -36.43 -34.82 -43.74
CA LYS A 15 -36.53 -34.00 -44.96
C LYS A 15 -35.43 -32.92 -44.95
N PRO A 16 -34.57 -32.85 -45.99
CA PRO A 16 -33.48 -31.87 -46.01
C PRO A 16 -34.05 -30.45 -45.97
N ALA A 17 -33.37 -29.56 -45.26
CA ALA A 17 -33.76 -28.16 -45.22
C ALA A 17 -33.80 -27.58 -46.64
N THR A 18 -34.84 -26.81 -46.94
CA THR A 18 -34.94 -26.09 -48.20
C THR A 18 -33.95 -24.93 -48.23
N PHE A 19 -33.56 -24.48 -49.43
CA PHE A 19 -32.70 -23.31 -49.61
C PHE A 19 -33.23 -22.08 -48.85
N GLU A 20 -34.54 -21.84 -48.89
CA GLU A 20 -35.18 -20.72 -48.18
C GLU A 20 -35.01 -20.82 -46.65
N GLN A 21 -35.11 -22.03 -46.09
CA GLN A 21 -34.87 -22.25 -44.66
C GLN A 21 -33.40 -22.01 -44.30
N VAL A 22 -32.47 -22.50 -45.13
CA VAL A 22 -31.03 -22.26 -44.94
C VAL A 22 -30.71 -20.77 -45.03
N TRP A 23 -31.27 -20.07 -46.03
CA TRP A 23 -31.08 -18.64 -46.22
C TRP A 23 -31.59 -17.82 -45.02
N ARG A 24 -32.76 -18.16 -44.47
CA ARG A 24 -33.27 -17.51 -43.25
C ARG A 24 -32.38 -17.74 -42.04
N MET A 25 -31.89 -18.98 -41.85
CA MET A 25 -30.94 -19.27 -40.77
C MET A 25 -29.65 -18.44 -40.91
N PHE A 26 -29.15 -18.23 -42.13
CA PHE A 26 -28.01 -17.36 -42.38
C PHE A 26 -28.28 -15.90 -42.00
N GLN A 27 -29.43 -15.34 -42.40
CA GLN A 27 -29.81 -13.96 -42.06
C GLN A 27 -29.98 -13.76 -40.54
N GLU A 28 -30.61 -14.72 -39.86
CA GLU A 28 -30.76 -14.69 -38.40
C GLU A 28 -29.40 -14.78 -37.70
N THR A 29 -28.49 -15.64 -38.19
CA THR A 29 -27.14 -15.79 -37.66
C THR A 29 -26.32 -14.52 -37.85
N ASP A 30 -26.39 -13.90 -39.03
CA ASP A 30 -25.68 -12.65 -39.34
C ASP A 30 -26.15 -11.50 -38.44
N LYS A 31 -27.46 -11.37 -38.23
CA LYS A 31 -28.03 -10.38 -37.31
C LYS A 31 -27.58 -10.63 -35.87
N MET A 32 -27.69 -11.87 -35.38
CA MET A 32 -27.27 -12.23 -34.03
C MET A 32 -25.77 -11.99 -33.81
N LEU A 33 -24.93 -12.32 -34.79
CA LEU A 33 -23.49 -12.08 -34.71
C LEU A 33 -23.18 -10.59 -34.66
N SER A 34 -23.82 -9.79 -35.52
CA SER A 34 -23.64 -8.34 -35.54
C SER A 34 -23.99 -7.70 -34.20
N GLU A 35 -25.13 -8.08 -33.62
CA GLU A 35 -25.55 -7.61 -32.28
C GLU A 35 -24.54 -8.01 -31.20
N LYS A 36 -24.04 -9.26 -31.22
CA LYS A 36 -23.02 -9.73 -30.28
C LYS A 36 -21.70 -9.00 -30.42
N PHE A 37 -21.26 -8.69 -31.64
CA PHE A 37 -20.02 -7.94 -31.87
C PHE A 37 -20.12 -6.51 -31.36
N GLU A 38 -21.25 -5.83 -31.58
CA GLU A 38 -21.49 -4.50 -31.03
C GLU A 38 -21.51 -4.49 -29.50
N GLU A 39 -22.17 -5.48 -28.87
CA GLU A 39 -22.17 -5.62 -27.42
C GLU A 39 -20.77 -5.86 -26.88
N THR A 40 -20.02 -6.76 -27.52
CA THR A 40 -18.63 -7.07 -27.17
C THR A 40 -17.74 -5.82 -27.29
N ASP A 41 -17.85 -5.06 -28.38
CA ASP A 41 -17.10 -3.81 -28.57
C ASP A 41 -17.42 -2.77 -27.49
N LYS A 42 -18.70 -2.64 -27.10
CA LYS A 42 -19.11 -1.77 -25.98
C LYS A 42 -18.48 -2.23 -24.66
N GLN A 43 -18.49 -3.52 -24.36
CA GLN A 43 -17.87 -4.08 -23.15
C GLN A 43 -16.35 -3.88 -23.13
N PHE A 44 -15.66 -4.05 -24.26
CA PHE A 44 -14.24 -3.78 -24.37
C PHE A 44 -13.92 -2.30 -24.15
N LYS A 45 -14.69 -1.38 -24.74
CA LYS A 45 -14.53 0.06 -24.53
C LYS A 45 -14.73 0.48 -23.08
N GLU A 46 -15.69 -0.13 -22.40
CA GLU A 46 -15.93 0.14 -20.98
C GLU A 46 -14.78 -0.42 -20.11
N THR A 47 -14.31 -1.62 -20.42
CA THR A 47 -13.18 -2.24 -19.73
C THR A 47 -11.90 -1.42 -19.90
N ASP A 48 -11.62 -0.91 -21.10
CA ASP A 48 -10.45 -0.05 -21.38
C ASP A 48 -10.52 1.26 -20.58
N LYS A 49 -11.70 1.88 -20.45
CA LYS A 49 -11.90 3.06 -19.60
C LYS A 49 -11.64 2.76 -18.13
N GLN A 50 -12.18 1.65 -17.62
CA GLN A 50 -11.96 1.24 -16.22
C GLN A 50 -10.49 0.94 -15.93
N PHE A 51 -9.79 0.33 -16.89
CA PHE A 51 -8.37 0.04 -16.78
C PHE A 51 -7.54 1.33 -16.72
N LYS A 52 -7.82 2.29 -17.62
CA LYS A 52 -7.17 3.63 -17.62
C LYS A 52 -7.41 4.39 -16.32
N GLU A 53 -8.62 4.36 -15.78
CA GLU A 53 -8.92 5.01 -14.51
C GLU A 53 -8.20 4.33 -13.34
N THR A 54 -8.15 3.00 -13.34
CA THR A 54 -7.40 2.23 -12.32
C THR A 54 -5.91 2.58 -12.37
N ASP A 55 -5.32 2.64 -13.56
CA ASP A 55 -3.91 2.99 -13.75
C ASP A 55 -3.60 4.41 -13.26
N ARG A 56 -4.51 5.36 -13.52
CA ARG A 56 -4.43 6.73 -13.02
C ARG A 56 -4.47 6.79 -11.49
N ILE A 57 -5.46 6.15 -10.88
CA ILE A 57 -5.60 6.11 -9.41
C ILE A 57 -4.37 5.46 -8.77
N LEU A 58 -3.90 4.35 -9.33
CA LEU A 58 -2.75 3.63 -8.82
C LEU A 58 -1.48 4.47 -8.91
N THR A 59 -1.27 5.16 -10.03
CA THR A 59 -0.14 6.08 -10.23
C THR A 59 -0.13 7.21 -9.19
N GLU A 60 -1.27 7.85 -8.95
CA GLU A 60 -1.37 8.91 -7.94
C GLU A 60 -1.13 8.38 -6.53
N LYS A 61 -1.72 7.22 -6.18
CA LYS A 61 -1.46 6.57 -4.88
C LYS A 61 0.01 6.23 -4.68
N PHE A 62 0.71 5.78 -5.71
CA PHE A 62 2.15 5.51 -5.63
C PHE A 62 2.97 6.79 -5.41
N LYS A 63 2.60 7.91 -6.04
CA LYS A 63 3.26 9.20 -5.81
C LYS A 63 3.05 9.67 -4.37
N GLU A 64 1.82 9.67 -3.88
CA GLU A 64 1.49 10.03 -2.49
C GLU A 64 2.27 9.17 -1.50
N THR A 65 2.26 7.85 -1.70
CA THR A 65 2.98 6.89 -0.87
C THR A 65 4.48 7.19 -0.86
N ARG A 66 5.08 7.46 -2.03
CA ARG A 66 6.51 7.80 -2.15
C ARG A 66 6.86 9.08 -1.37
N GLU A 67 6.01 10.11 -1.41
CA GLU A 67 6.26 11.34 -0.64
C GLU A 67 6.12 11.09 0.87
N MET A 68 5.11 10.33 1.31
CA MET A 68 4.98 9.92 2.71
C MET A 68 6.20 9.15 3.21
N PHE A 69 6.74 8.23 2.40
CA PHE A 69 7.96 7.50 2.72
C PHE A 69 9.18 8.41 2.85
N LYS A 70 9.35 9.39 1.94
CA LYS A 70 10.45 10.36 2.02
C LYS A 70 10.39 11.18 3.30
N ASP A 71 9.20 11.65 3.67
CA ASP A 71 9.03 12.43 4.89
C ASP A 71 9.23 11.60 6.15
N THR A 72 8.79 10.34 6.13
CA THR A 72 9.05 9.38 7.21
C THR A 72 10.55 9.12 7.35
N ASP A 73 11.27 8.89 6.25
CA ASP A 73 12.72 8.69 6.25
C ASP A 73 13.48 9.90 6.80
N LYS A 74 13.07 11.13 6.43
CA LYS A 74 13.64 12.36 7.01
C LYS A 74 13.44 12.42 8.52
N LYS A 75 12.22 12.18 9.01
CA LYS A 75 11.91 12.18 10.45
C LYS A 75 12.70 11.12 11.20
N ILE A 76 12.82 9.91 10.63
CA ILE A 76 13.62 8.83 11.21
C ILE A 76 15.09 9.26 11.29
N LYS A 77 15.66 9.84 10.22
CA LYS A 77 17.04 10.34 10.22
C LYS A 77 17.28 11.43 11.26
N GLU A 78 16.35 12.36 11.42
CA GLU A 78 16.41 13.40 12.46
C GLU A 78 16.39 12.79 13.86
N LEU A 79 15.48 11.85 14.12
CA LEU A 79 15.41 11.11 15.38
C LEU A 79 16.71 10.34 15.64
N SER A 80 17.21 9.58 14.66
CA SER A 80 18.48 8.83 14.78
C SER A 80 19.66 9.75 15.09
N LYS A 81 19.70 10.96 14.53
CA LYS A 81 20.73 11.95 14.85
C LYS A 81 20.63 12.44 16.29
N LEU A 82 19.43 12.65 16.81
CA LEU A 82 19.22 12.99 18.22
C LEU A 82 19.72 11.87 19.14
N PHE A 83 19.39 10.61 18.83
CA PHE A 83 19.82 9.44 19.62
C PHE A 83 21.34 9.30 19.67
N THR A 84 22.00 9.37 18.50
CA THR A 84 23.44 9.17 18.39
C THR A 84 24.28 10.33 18.94
N THR A 85 23.77 11.57 18.93
CA THR A 85 24.57 12.73 19.33
C THR A 85 24.21 13.29 20.70
N GLN A 86 22.94 13.60 20.98
CA GLN A 86 22.54 14.28 22.20
C GLN A 86 22.21 13.29 23.31
N TRP A 87 21.41 12.27 23.00
CA TRP A 87 21.06 11.24 23.97
C TRP A 87 22.25 10.37 24.36
N GLY A 88 23.13 10.01 23.41
CA GLY A 88 24.38 9.32 23.73
C GLY A 88 25.22 10.09 24.75
N LYS A 89 25.47 11.38 24.51
CA LYS A 89 26.20 12.26 25.43
C LYS A 89 25.51 12.42 26.79
N LEU A 90 24.18 12.47 26.80
CA LEU A 90 23.43 12.52 28.05
C LEU A 90 23.64 11.26 28.87
N VAL A 91 23.50 10.09 28.25
CA VAL A 91 23.68 8.80 28.93
C VAL A 91 25.12 8.63 29.40
N GLU A 92 26.10 8.96 28.56
CA GLU A 92 27.53 8.99 28.95
C GLU A 92 27.74 9.88 30.17
N SER A 93 27.19 11.10 30.15
CA SER A 93 27.24 12.04 31.26
C SER A 93 26.58 11.53 32.55
N LEU A 94 25.49 10.79 32.44
CA LEU A 94 24.87 10.13 33.60
C LEU A 94 25.77 9.04 34.20
N VAL A 95 26.49 8.30 33.35
CA VAL A 95 27.44 7.27 33.77
C VAL A 95 28.70 7.89 34.37
N GLU A 96 29.20 8.97 33.78
CA GLU A 96 30.40 9.68 34.21
C GLU A 96 30.16 10.67 35.37
N GLY A 97 28.89 10.99 35.66
CA GLY A 97 28.50 11.91 36.74
C GLY A 97 28.61 13.40 36.40
N ASP A 98 28.75 13.77 35.12
CA ASP A 98 29.04 15.15 34.68
C ASP A 98 27.83 15.85 34.02
N LEU A 99 26.65 15.70 34.60
CA LEU A 99 25.39 16.17 34.01
C LEU A 99 25.26 17.70 33.95
N VAL A 100 25.82 18.40 34.94
CA VAL A 100 25.81 19.86 35.00
C VAL A 100 26.49 20.45 33.77
N ASN A 101 27.66 19.93 33.37
CA ASN A 101 28.40 20.45 32.22
C ASN A 101 27.66 20.22 30.90
N VAL A 102 27.01 19.07 30.72
CA VAL A 102 26.25 18.77 29.51
C VAL A 102 25.02 19.67 29.39
N LEU A 103 24.24 19.83 30.46
CA LEU A 103 23.05 20.67 30.45
C LEU A 103 23.39 22.15 30.18
N ASN A 104 24.47 22.66 30.78
CA ASN A 104 24.95 24.03 30.53
C ASN A 104 25.43 24.22 29.08
N LYS A 105 26.11 23.23 28.48
CA LYS A 105 26.48 23.27 27.05
C LYS A 105 25.27 23.29 26.12
N TRP A 106 24.13 22.76 26.56
CA TRP A 106 22.86 22.85 25.85
C TRP A 106 22.09 24.15 26.10
N GLY A 107 22.67 25.09 26.86
CA GLY A 107 22.05 26.37 27.18
C GLY A 107 21.04 26.29 28.32
N ILE A 108 20.95 25.15 29.01
CA ILE A 108 20.14 25.00 30.23
C ILE A 108 21.05 25.35 31.40
N ASN A 109 20.85 26.53 31.98
CA ASN A 109 21.65 26.96 33.11
C ASN A 109 21.34 26.10 34.34
N VAL A 110 22.32 25.34 34.81
CA VAL A 110 22.19 24.42 35.95
C VAL A 110 23.40 24.61 36.86
N GLU A 111 23.17 24.83 38.15
CA GLU A 111 24.21 24.88 39.19
C GLU A 111 24.55 23.47 39.69
N ARG A 112 23.51 22.65 39.93
CA ARG A 112 23.68 21.29 40.48
C ARG A 112 22.57 20.36 40.05
N THR A 113 22.82 19.05 40.18
CA THR A 113 21.83 18.01 39.97
C THR A 113 21.64 17.18 41.23
N LEU A 114 20.39 16.80 41.52
CA LEU A 114 20.02 15.88 42.59
C LEU A 114 19.50 14.60 41.92
N GLN A 115 19.93 13.43 42.40
CA GLN A 115 19.47 12.15 41.85
C GLN A 115 18.61 11.39 42.87
N ARG A 116 17.66 10.58 42.38
CA ARG A 116 16.80 9.70 43.18
C ARG A 116 16.08 10.40 44.33
N VAL A 117 15.53 11.58 44.05
CA VAL A 117 14.83 12.39 45.04
C VAL A 117 13.45 11.78 45.28
N LYS A 118 13.16 11.39 46.51
CA LYS A 118 11.87 10.81 46.91
C LYS A 118 11.20 11.69 47.95
N GLY A 119 9.87 11.71 47.96
CA GLY A 119 9.09 12.48 48.94
C GLY A 119 7.62 12.12 48.97
N ASN A 120 6.87 12.76 49.85
CA ASN A 120 5.42 12.68 49.92
C ASN A 120 4.86 14.10 50.07
N ARG A 121 3.85 14.45 49.27
CA ARG A 121 3.16 15.74 49.35
C ARG A 121 1.66 15.50 49.29
N ASN A 122 0.93 16.00 50.28
CA ASN A 122 -0.53 15.83 50.40
C ASN A 122 -1.00 14.36 50.35
N GLY A 123 -0.19 13.41 50.85
CA GLY A 123 -0.50 11.98 50.82
C GLY A 123 -0.02 11.26 49.57
N GLU A 124 0.39 11.96 48.51
CA GLU A 124 0.93 11.36 47.29
C GLU A 124 2.46 11.27 47.36
N SER A 125 2.98 10.06 47.21
CA SER A 125 4.41 9.81 47.12
C SER A 125 4.94 10.09 45.71
N PHE A 126 6.12 10.68 45.61
CA PHE A 126 6.80 10.93 44.33
C PHE A 126 8.25 10.46 44.37
N GLU A 127 8.77 10.14 43.20
CA GLU A 127 10.18 9.85 42.95
C GLU A 127 10.61 10.57 41.67
N PHE A 128 11.68 11.35 41.76
CA PHE A 128 12.34 11.99 40.63
C PHE A 128 13.71 11.34 40.45
N ASP A 129 13.96 10.79 39.26
CA ASP A 129 15.26 10.22 38.94
C ASP A 129 16.36 11.28 39.00
N ILE A 130 16.09 12.47 38.45
CA ILE A 130 17.01 13.60 38.41
C ILE A 130 16.25 14.92 38.53
N ILE A 131 16.75 15.83 39.35
CA ILE A 131 16.32 17.23 39.44
C ILE A 131 17.52 18.11 39.13
N ALA A 132 17.40 18.97 38.12
CA ALA A 132 18.37 20.03 37.86
C ALA A 132 17.94 21.30 38.60
N VAL A 133 18.89 21.95 39.28
CA VAL A 133 18.67 23.18 40.05
C VAL A 133 19.53 24.28 39.44
N ASN A 134 18.90 25.41 39.14
CA ASN A 134 19.53 26.66 38.73
C ASN A 134 19.80 27.53 39.97
#